data_AF-M0EWI9-F1
#
_entry.id   AF-M0EWI9-F1
#
_cell.length_a   1.000
_cell.length_b   1.000
_cell.length_c   1.000
_cell.angle_alpha   90.00
_cell.angle_beta   90.00
_cell.angle_gamma   90.00
#
_symmetry.space_group_name_H-M   'P 1'
#
loop_
_entity.id
_entity.type
_entity.pdbx_description
1 polymer ?
#
loop_
_entity_poly.entity_id
_entity_poly.type
_entity_poly.pdbx_seq_one_letter_code
_entity_poly.pdbx_strand_id
1 'polypeptide(L)'
;MQPLVAVILVGVPLMWLVGFAAYAYVDAPKYGMNPRKWALISFAVPLFGFFAYIFERGEQGYDADTDPYAGGSDERTGGFAVHESRQGEERLGPAGTEADDDADDEWNDPDGVDL
;
A
#
# COMPACT_ATOMS: atom_id res chain seq x y z
N MET A 1 -5.53 -19.61 24.99
CA MET A 1 -5.31 -18.52 25.97
C MET A 1 -6.29 -18.68 27.12
N GLN A 2 -5.87 -18.37 28.36
CA GLN A 2 -6.81 -18.31 29.48
C GLN A 2 -7.83 -17.19 29.23
N PRO A 3 -9.14 -17.39 29.52
CA PRO A 3 -10.18 -16.42 29.19
C PRO A 3 -9.95 -15.05 29.86
N LEU A 4 -9.42 -15.05 31.09
CA LEU A 4 -9.04 -13.82 31.80
C LEU A 4 -7.97 -13.02 31.05
N VAL A 5 -6.98 -13.70 30.47
CA VAL A 5 -5.90 -13.05 29.71
C VAL A 5 -6.45 -12.39 28.45
N ALA A 6 -7.37 -13.05 27.74
CA ALA A 6 -8.04 -12.47 26.58
C ALA A 6 -8.86 -11.22 26.96
N VAL A 7 -9.60 -11.28 28.07
CA VAL A 7 -10.34 -10.12 28.59
C VAL A 7 -9.42 -8.95 28.91
N ILE A 8 -8.25 -9.19 29.52
CA ILE A 8 -7.31 -8.12 29.81
C ILE A 8 -6.72 -7.53 28.52
N LEU A 9 -6.26 -8.40 27.61
CA LEU A 9 -5.60 -7.97 26.37
C LEU A 9 -6.53 -7.21 25.43
N VAL A 10 -7.83 -7.49 25.43
CA VAL A 10 -8.81 -6.81 24.57
C VAL A 10 -9.54 -5.69 25.32
N GLY A 11 -9.95 -5.96 26.56
CA GLY A 11 -10.78 -5.07 27.37
C GLY A 11 -10.04 -3.81 27.82
N VAL A 12 -8.78 -3.91 28.25
CA VAL A 12 -8.02 -2.73 28.69
C VAL A 12 -7.79 -1.75 27.53
N PRO A 13 -7.33 -2.17 26.34
CA PRO A 13 -7.22 -1.26 25.20
C PRO A 13 -8.56 -0.65 24.78
N LEU A 14 -9.64 -1.43 24.72
CA LEU A 14 -10.96 -0.91 24.39
C LEU A 14 -11.43 0.14 25.41
N MET A 15 -11.20 -0.09 26.71
CA MET A 15 -11.51 0.87 27.76
C MET A 15 -10.74 2.19 27.56
N TRP A 16 -9.47 2.12 27.16
CA TRP A 16 -8.67 3.31 26.81
C TRP A 16 -9.21 4.06 25.60
N LEU A 17 -9.58 3.37 24.52
CA LEU A 17 -10.17 4.03 23.35
C LEU A 17 -11.47 4.76 23.71
N VAL A 18 -12.34 4.13 24.50
CA VAL A 18 -13.56 4.77 25.01
C VAL A 18 -13.23 5.95 25.93
N GLY A 19 -12.22 5.80 26.80
CA GLY A 19 -11.76 6.85 27.70
C GLY A 19 -11.25 8.09 26.95
N PHE A 20 -10.41 7.91 25.93
CA PHE A 20 -9.92 8.99 25.09
C PHE A 20 -11.04 9.68 24.31
N ALA A 21 -11.97 8.90 23.75
CA ALA A 21 -13.13 9.44 23.05
C ALA A 21 -14.02 10.28 23.98
N ALA A 22 -14.31 9.78 25.18
CA ALA A 22 -15.09 10.49 26.18
C ALA A 22 -14.38 11.78 26.65
N TYR A 23 -13.07 11.72 26.88
CA TYR A 23 -12.26 12.89 27.21
C TYR A 23 -12.36 13.95 26.11
N ALA A 24 -12.08 13.58 24.86
CA ALA A 24 -12.16 14.49 23.72
C ALA A 24 -13.56 15.07 23.52
N TYR A 25 -14.62 14.27 23.74
CA TYR A 25 -16.01 14.73 23.63
C TYR A 25 -16.33 15.85 24.63
N VAL A 26 -15.87 15.72 25.87
CA VAL A 26 -16.10 16.71 26.94
C VAL A 26 -15.18 17.91 26.81
N ASP A 27 -13.96 17.71 26.32
CA ASP A 27 -12.93 18.74 26.28
C ASP A 27 -13.02 19.64 25.03
N ALA A 28 -13.31 19.07 23.87
CA ALA A 28 -13.33 19.78 22.58
C ALA A 28 -14.19 21.07 22.55
N PRO A 29 -15.40 21.12 23.14
CA PRO A 29 -16.23 22.33 23.09
C PRO A 29 -15.58 23.55 23.78
N LYS A 30 -14.72 23.33 24.78
CA LYS A 30 -14.01 24.40 25.50
C LYS A 30 -13.05 25.18 24.59
N TYR A 31 -12.69 24.58 23.45
CA TYR A 31 -11.76 25.15 22.48
C TYR A 31 -12.43 25.45 21.13
N GLY A 32 -13.77 25.52 21.08
CA GLY A 32 -14.51 25.79 19.84
C GLY A 32 -14.49 24.64 18.82
N MET A 33 -14.12 23.43 19.25
CA MET A 33 -14.01 22.26 18.40
C MET A 33 -15.31 21.41 18.40
N ASN A 34 -15.60 20.73 17.28
CA ASN A 34 -16.78 19.84 17.20
C ASN A 34 -16.57 18.56 18.04
N PRO A 35 -17.36 18.31 19.10
CA PRO A 35 -17.11 17.22 20.04
C PRO A 35 -17.29 15.83 19.41
N ARG A 36 -18.29 15.66 18.53
CA ARG A 36 -18.56 14.38 17.87
C ARG A 36 -17.44 13.99 16.91
N LYS A 37 -16.96 14.96 16.13
CA LYS A 37 -15.85 14.74 15.20
C LYS A 37 -14.60 14.27 15.95
N TRP A 38 -14.20 15.00 16.99
CA TRP A 38 -12.97 14.70 17.71
C TRP A 38 -13.06 13.43 18.55
N ALA A 39 -14.19 13.15 19.18
CA ALA A 39 -14.41 11.87 19.85
C ALA A 39 -14.27 10.68 18.89
N LEU A 40 -14.83 10.79 17.68
CA LEU A 40 -14.74 9.74 16.66
C LEU A 40 -13.29 9.56 16.18
N ILE A 41 -12.58 10.66 15.93
CA ILE A 41 -11.14 10.62 15.56
C ILE A 41 -10.33 9.95 16.66
N SER A 42 -10.49 10.37 17.91
CA SER A 42 -9.75 9.81 19.06
C SER A 42 -10.05 8.33 19.30
N PHE A 43 -11.24 7.85 18.93
CA PHE A 43 -11.60 6.43 19.03
C PHE A 43 -11.05 5.60 17.86
N ALA A 44 -11.21 6.07 16.61
CA ALA A 44 -11.03 5.24 15.43
C ALA A 44 -9.60 5.25 14.88
N VAL A 45 -8.88 6.38 14.97
CA VAL A 45 -7.52 6.49 14.39
C VAL A 45 -6.53 5.46 14.96
N PRO A 46 -6.50 5.16 16.27
CA PRO A 46 -5.59 4.14 16.80
C PRO A 46 -5.79 2.74 16.22
N LEU A 47 -6.98 2.43 15.68
CA LEU A 47 -7.28 1.12 15.09
C LEU A 47 -6.59 0.90 13.74
N PHE A 48 -6.13 1.96 13.06
CA PHE A 48 -5.50 1.84 11.75
C PHE A 48 -4.23 0.98 11.77
N GLY A 49 -3.40 1.08 12.81
CA GLY A 49 -2.20 0.25 12.93
C GLY A 49 -2.53 -1.25 13.04
N PHE A 50 -3.63 -1.58 13.74
CA PHE A 50 -4.10 -2.96 13.84
C PHE A 50 -4.64 -3.48 12.50
N PHE A 51 -5.42 -2.67 11.77
CA PHE A 51 -5.88 -3.05 10.45
C PHE A 51 -4.73 -3.18 9.45
N ALA A 52 -3.77 -2.27 9.47
CA ALA A 52 -2.56 -2.35 8.65
C ALA A 52 -1.81 -3.67 8.90
N TYR A 53 -1.65 -4.09 10.17
CA TYR A 53 -1.09 -5.40 10.48
C TYR A 53 -1.93 -6.56 9.93
N ILE A 54 -3.26 -6.51 10.03
CA ILE A 54 -4.11 -7.58 9.48
C ILE A 54 -3.94 -7.70 7.98
N PHE A 55 -3.93 -6.58 7.25
CA PHE A 55 -3.72 -6.55 5.80
C PHE A 55 -2.32 -7.08 5.47
N GLU A 56 -1.27 -6.50 6.05
CA GLU A 56 0.11 -6.96 5.85
C GLU A 56 0.26 -8.47 6.12
N ARG A 57 -0.34 -8.98 7.19
CA ARG A 57 -0.32 -10.41 7.51
C ARG A 57 -1.03 -11.26 6.46
N GLY A 58 -2.10 -10.76 5.85
CA GLY A 58 -2.79 -11.43 4.74
C GLY A 58 -1.86 -11.64 3.55
N GLU A 59 -0.98 -10.67 3.31
CA GLU A 59 -0.15 -10.59 2.12
C GLU A 59 1.08 -11.50 2.24
N GLN A 60 1.48 -11.83 3.47
CA GLN A 60 2.54 -12.81 3.75
C GLN A 60 2.16 -14.25 3.37
N GLY A 61 0.88 -14.53 3.07
CA GLY A 61 0.41 -15.83 2.59
C GLY A 61 0.51 -16.01 1.06
N TYR A 62 1.20 -15.10 0.36
CA TYR A 62 1.36 -15.15 -1.08
C TYR A 62 2.13 -16.40 -1.53
N ASP A 63 1.51 -17.17 -2.43
CA ASP A 63 2.11 -18.35 -3.06
C ASP A 63 2.38 -18.05 -4.54
N ALA A 64 3.64 -17.72 -4.82
CA ALA A 64 4.12 -17.39 -6.16
C ALA A 64 3.94 -18.54 -7.16
N ASP A 65 3.91 -19.80 -6.71
CA ASP A 65 3.76 -20.94 -7.63
C ASP A 65 2.32 -21.07 -8.15
N THR A 66 1.36 -20.51 -7.42
CA THR A 66 -0.07 -20.56 -7.77
C THR A 66 -0.59 -19.28 -8.40
N ASP A 67 0.18 -18.19 -8.34
CA ASP A 67 -0.20 -16.92 -8.93
C ASP A 67 0.20 -16.89 -10.42
N PRO A 68 -0.79 -16.86 -11.36
CA PRO A 68 -0.53 -16.82 -12.80
C PRO A 68 0.19 -15.56 -13.27
N TYR A 69 0.41 -14.59 -12.36
CA TYR A 69 1.13 -13.34 -12.60
C TYR A 69 2.45 -13.23 -11.81
N ALA A 70 2.79 -14.20 -10.93
CA ALA A 70 4.01 -14.20 -10.13
C ALA A 70 5.26 -14.61 -10.91
N GLY A 71 5.08 -15.57 -11.81
CA GLY A 71 6.14 -16.13 -12.63
C GLY A 71 6.23 -15.42 -13.97
N GLY A 72 7.28 -14.64 -14.18
CA GLY A 72 7.81 -14.42 -15.52
C GLY A 72 8.35 -15.74 -16.06
N SER A 73 7.48 -16.65 -16.49
CA SER A 73 7.87 -17.93 -17.08
C SER A 73 8.65 -17.70 -18.38
N ASP A 74 9.72 -18.46 -18.59
CA ASP A 74 10.53 -18.43 -19.82
C ASP A 74 9.76 -18.80 -21.10
N GLU A 75 8.47 -19.17 -21.02
CA GLU A 75 7.59 -19.40 -22.17
C GLU A 75 6.40 -18.41 -22.25
N ARG A 76 6.24 -17.55 -21.24
CA ARG A 76 5.25 -16.46 -21.25
C ARG A 76 5.87 -15.25 -20.57
N THR A 77 6.18 -14.24 -21.37
CA THR A 77 6.70 -12.90 -21.08
C THR A 77 5.89 -12.20 -19.98
N GLY A 78 6.03 -12.67 -18.74
CA GLY A 78 5.36 -12.14 -17.55
C GLY A 78 6.17 -11.00 -17.00
N GLY A 79 5.86 -9.79 -17.46
CA GLY A 79 6.46 -8.53 -17.05
C GLY A 79 5.97 -7.47 -18.03
N PHE A 80 4.99 -6.67 -17.62
CA PHE A 80 4.29 -5.62 -18.38
C PHE A 80 3.15 -5.98 -19.35
N ALA A 81 2.79 -7.25 -19.55
CA ALA A 81 1.59 -7.60 -20.33
C ALA A 81 0.28 -7.55 -19.53
N VAL A 82 0.04 -6.50 -18.74
CA VAL A 82 -1.32 -6.24 -18.18
C VAL A 82 -2.26 -5.73 -19.28
N HIS A 83 -1.68 -5.16 -20.35
CA HIS A 83 -2.40 -4.71 -21.54
C HIS A 83 -1.99 -5.53 -22.77
N GLU A 84 -2.97 -6.00 -23.52
CA GLU A 84 -2.79 -6.78 -24.76
C GLU A 84 -1.90 -6.05 -25.79
N SER A 85 -1.93 -4.71 -25.78
CA SER A 85 -1.15 -3.86 -26.68
C SER A 85 0.37 -3.87 -26.43
N ARG A 86 0.84 -4.39 -25.28
CA ARG A 86 2.27 -4.41 -24.91
C ARG A 86 2.89 -5.81 -24.95
N GLN A 87 2.18 -6.76 -25.55
CA GLN A 87 2.75 -8.10 -25.76
C GLN A 87 3.95 -7.99 -26.71
N GLY A 88 5.12 -8.45 -26.25
CA GLY A 88 6.37 -8.48 -27.05
C GLY A 88 7.33 -7.31 -26.80
N GLU A 89 7.02 -6.37 -25.91
CA GLU A 89 7.98 -5.35 -25.47
C GLU A 89 9.08 -5.98 -24.60
N GLU A 90 10.33 -5.53 -24.82
CA GLU A 90 11.49 -5.98 -24.07
C GLU A 90 11.43 -5.51 -22.61
N ARG A 91 11.88 -6.37 -21.69
CA ARG A 91 11.81 -6.06 -20.26
C ARG A 91 12.86 -5.02 -19.91
N LEU A 92 12.39 -3.89 -19.38
CA LEU A 92 13.24 -2.99 -18.62
C LEU A 92 13.72 -3.72 -17.36
N GLY A 93 15.05 -3.81 -17.17
CA GLY A 93 15.66 -4.38 -15.97
C GLY A 93 15.16 -3.72 -14.66
N PRO A 94 15.51 -4.26 -13.48
CA PRO A 94 14.95 -3.89 -12.17
C PRO A 94 15.04 -2.40 -11.77
N ALA A 95 15.72 -1.57 -12.57
CA ALA A 95 15.77 -0.11 -12.44
C ALA A 95 15.59 0.65 -13.77
N GLY A 96 15.12 0.01 -14.85
CA GLY A 96 15.06 0.61 -16.19
C GLY A 96 16.40 0.72 -16.91
N THR A 97 17.43 0.00 -16.43
CA THR A 97 18.83 0.19 -16.85
C THR A 97 19.36 -0.85 -17.84
N GLU A 98 18.51 -1.75 -18.30
CA GLU A 98 18.86 -2.79 -19.28
C GLU A 98 17.85 -2.70 -20.41
N ALA A 99 17.97 -1.65 -21.21
CA ALA A 99 17.64 -1.73 -22.63
C ALA A 99 19.00 -1.85 -23.32
N ASP A 100 19.22 -2.88 -24.11
CA ASP A 100 20.51 -3.11 -24.78
C ASP A 100 20.93 -1.85 -25.56
N ASP A 101 22.15 -1.38 -25.28
CA ASP A 101 22.86 -0.31 -25.99
C ASP A 101 23.38 -0.82 -27.36
N ASP A 102 22.54 -1.47 -28.16
CA ASP A 102 22.88 -1.95 -29.52
C ASP A 102 21.87 -1.43 -30.57
N ALA A 103 21.54 -0.15 -30.47
CA ALA A 103 20.95 0.61 -31.57
C ALA A 103 21.99 1.60 -32.10
N ASP A 104 22.78 1.14 -33.08
CA ASP A 104 23.45 1.98 -34.06
C ASP A 104 22.40 2.76 -34.89
N ASP A 105 21.63 3.65 -34.28
CA ASP A 105 20.66 4.49 -34.98
C ASP A 105 21.01 5.97 -34.75
N GLU A 106 21.92 6.40 -35.63
CA GLU A 106 22.03 7.74 -36.18
C GLU A 106 20.80 8.62 -35.86
N TRP A 107 20.95 9.48 -34.83
CA TRP A 107 19.97 10.52 -34.54
C TRP A 107 19.94 11.45 -35.76
N ASN A 108 18.95 11.24 -36.63
CA ASN A 108 18.72 12.06 -37.81
C ASN A 108 18.19 13.41 -37.35
N ASP A 109 19.09 14.33 -36.99
CA ASP A 109 18.76 15.72 -36.72
C ASP A 109 18.15 16.31 -38.01
N PRO A 110 16.90 16.79 -37.98
CA PRO A 110 16.32 17.45 -39.14
C PRO A 110 17.06 18.76 -39.40
N ASP A 111 17.59 18.93 -40.61
CA ASP A 111 18.21 20.17 -41.06
C ASP A 111 17.24 21.36 -40.94
N GLY A 112 17.66 22.38 -40.18
CA GLY A 112 17.15 23.75 -40.30
C GLY A 112 16.25 24.26 -39.17
N VAL A 113 16.87 24.75 -38.10
CA VAL A 113 16.34 25.88 -37.32
C VAL A 113 17.47 26.88 -37.07
N ASP A 114 17.60 27.84 -37.99
CA ASP A 114 18.33 29.09 -37.73
C ASP A 114 17.54 29.90 -36.70
N LEU A 115 18.16 30.20 -35.55
CA LEU A 115 17.71 31.22 -34.59
C LEU A 115 18.41 32.56 -34.85
#